data_AF-A0A381PQ43-F1
#
_entry.id   AF-A0A381PQ43-F1
#
_cell.length_a   1.000
_cell.length_b   1.000
_cell.length_c   1.000
_cell.angle_alpha   90.00
_cell.angle_beta   90.00
_cell.angle_gamma   90.00
#
_symmetry.space_group_name_H-M   'P 1'
#
loop_
_entity.id
_entity.type
_entity.pdbx_description
1 polymer ?
#
loop_
_entity_poly.entity_id
_entity_poly.type
_entity_poly.pdbx_seq_one_letter_code
_entity_poly.pdbx_strand_id
1 'polypeptide(L)'
;MASSADHSTPMARITQPLVRDKGELRAASWDEALERAAQGFTSTIKDRGSAAFGLFSCSKSTNEMNYAAQKFIRTVIGSNNIDSCNRT
;
A
#
# COMPACT_ATOMS: atom_id res chain seq x y z
N MET A 1 -31.26 16.90 8.99
CA MET A 1 -30.08 16.69 9.86
C MET A 1 -29.67 15.24 9.72
N ALA A 2 -28.66 14.95 8.88
CA ALA A 2 -28.13 13.60 8.77
C ALA A 2 -27.26 13.32 10.02
N SER A 3 -27.63 12.29 10.78
CA SER A 3 -26.95 11.86 11.98
C SER A 3 -25.46 11.62 11.70
N SER A 4 -24.61 12.26 12.50
CA SER A 4 -23.20 11.93 12.63
C SER A 4 -23.05 10.42 12.84
N ALA A 5 -22.17 9.78 12.08
CA ALA A 5 -21.78 8.40 12.36
C ALA A 5 -21.33 8.29 13.82
N ASP A 6 -21.85 7.29 14.51
CA ASP A 6 -21.45 6.94 15.87
C ASP A 6 -20.01 6.39 15.82
N HIS A 7 -19.05 7.13 16.38
CA HIS A 7 -17.62 6.77 16.41
C HIS A 7 -17.29 5.80 17.57
N SER A 8 -18.30 5.35 18.33
CA SER A 8 -18.17 4.55 19.56
C SER A 8 -17.89 3.06 19.32
N THR A 9 -18.25 2.51 18.16
CA THR A 9 -18.02 1.08 17.88
C THR A 9 -16.61 0.87 17.32
N PRO A 10 -15.71 0.13 18.00
CA PRO A 10 -14.39 -0.17 17.48
C PRO A 10 -14.51 -0.98 16.19
N MET A 11 -13.97 -0.45 15.10
CA MET A 11 -13.88 -1.18 13.83
C MET A 11 -13.07 -2.46 14.03
N ALA A 12 -13.58 -3.58 13.50
CA ALA A 12 -12.89 -4.85 13.55
C ALA A 12 -11.53 -4.73 12.85
N ARG A 13 -10.44 -5.03 13.57
CA ARG A 13 -9.08 -4.99 13.03
C ARG A 13 -8.89 -6.14 12.03
N ILE A 14 -8.32 -5.82 10.87
CA ILE A 14 -7.84 -6.83 9.92
C ILE A 14 -6.56 -7.46 10.50
N THR A 15 -6.57 -8.77 10.70
CA THR A 15 -5.49 -9.52 11.37
C THR A 15 -4.74 -10.48 10.45
N GLN A 16 -5.16 -10.63 9.19
CA GLN A 16 -4.52 -11.48 8.19
C GLN A 16 -4.50 -10.79 6.82
N PRO A 17 -3.54 -11.14 5.94
CA PRO A 17 -3.54 -10.66 4.57
C PRO A 17 -4.82 -11.05 3.83
N LEU A 18 -5.26 -10.16 2.93
CA LEU A 18 -6.35 -10.41 2.01
C LEU A 18 -5.86 -10.21 0.58
N VAL A 19 -6.23 -11.13 -0.31
CA VAL A 19 -5.99 -11.03 -1.76
C VAL A 19 -7.32 -10.87 -2.46
N ARG A 20 -7.36 -10.02 -3.50
CA ARG A 20 -8.54 -9.87 -4.35
C ARG A 20 -8.51 -10.88 -5.49
N ASP A 21 -9.53 -11.70 -5.57
CA ASP A 21 -9.74 -12.67 -6.64
C ASP A 21 -11.17 -12.52 -7.20
N LYS A 22 -11.31 -12.42 -8.52
CA LYS A 22 -12.59 -12.20 -9.23
C LYS A 22 -13.48 -11.09 -8.63
N GLY A 23 -12.87 -10.05 -8.07
CA GLY A 23 -13.57 -8.91 -7.47
C GLY A 23 -13.79 -9.00 -5.95
N GLU A 24 -13.66 -10.18 -5.37
CA GLU A 24 -13.90 -10.41 -3.93
C GLU A 24 -12.59 -10.51 -3.14
N LEU A 25 -12.60 -10.06 -1.88
CA LEU A 25 -11.46 -10.20 -0.98
C LEU A 25 -11.56 -11.51 -0.21
N ARG A 26 -10.49 -12.30 -0.23
CA ARG A 26 -10.36 -13.54 0.56
C ARG A 26 -9.08 -13.55 1.38
N ALA A 27 -9.07 -14.32 2.45
CA ALA A 27 -7.87 -14.57 3.25
C ALA A 27 -6.74 -15.20 2.41
N ALA A 28 -5.51 -14.85 2.75
CA ALA A 28 -4.29 -15.35 2.12
C ALA A 28 -3.18 -15.54 3.16
N SER A 29 -2.21 -16.40 2.85
CA SER A 29 -0.96 -16.45 3.61
C SER A 29 -0.11 -15.21 3.34
N TRP A 30 0.86 -14.95 4.20
CA TRP A 30 1.84 -13.88 3.95
C TRP A 30 2.63 -14.11 2.66
N ASP A 31 3.06 -15.34 2.40
CA ASP A 31 3.81 -15.69 1.19
C ASP A 31 3.00 -15.42 -0.07
N GLU A 32 1.72 -15.83 -0.10
CA GLU A 32 0.84 -15.58 -1.24
C GLU A 32 0.63 -14.07 -1.46
N ALA A 33 0.35 -13.33 -0.38
CA ALA A 33 0.07 -11.90 -0.47
C ALA A 33 1.28 -11.10 -0.94
N LEU A 34 2.47 -11.40 -0.42
CA LEU A 34 3.71 -10.73 -0.80
C LEU A 34 4.14 -11.08 -2.22
N GLU A 35 4.05 -12.35 -2.61
CA GLU A 35 4.35 -12.80 -3.97
C GLU A 35 3.41 -12.12 -4.97
N ARG A 36 2.12 -12.06 -4.67
CA ARG A 36 1.13 -11.40 -5.54
C ARG A 36 1.41 -9.90 -5.71
N ALA A 37 1.78 -9.21 -4.63
CA ALA A 37 2.16 -7.80 -4.67
C ALA A 37 3.43 -7.58 -5.51
N ALA A 38 4.48 -8.37 -5.25
CA ALA A 38 5.74 -8.30 -5.98
C ALA A 38 5.55 -8.54 -7.49
N GLN A 39 4.80 -9.58 -7.87
CA GLN A 39 4.48 -9.87 -9.27
C GLN A 39 3.78 -8.69 -9.96
N GLY A 40 2.80 -8.05 -9.30
CA GLY A 40 2.11 -6.89 -9.84
C GLY A 40 3.02 -5.67 -10.04
N PHE A 41 3.96 -5.46 -9.12
CA PHE A 41 4.95 -4.39 -9.24
C PHE A 41 5.91 -4.68 -10.40
N THR A 42 6.51 -5.87 -10.43
CA THR A 42 7.46 -6.28 -11.47
C THR A 42 6.83 -6.27 -12.86
N SER A 43 5.58 -6.75 -13.02
CA SER A 43 4.91 -6.72 -14.32
C SER A 43 4.67 -5.29 -14.80
N THR A 44 4.19 -4.40 -13.90
CA THR A 44 3.96 -2.99 -14.23
C THR A 44 5.25 -2.30 -14.66
N ILE A 45 6.34 -2.52 -13.94
CA ILE A 45 7.65 -1.93 -14.26
C ILE A 45 8.19 -2.48 -15.58
N LYS A 46 8.06 -3.79 -15.81
CA LYS A 46 8.51 -4.42 -17.06
C LYS A 46 7.76 -3.87 -18.27
N ASP A 47 6.45 -3.69 -18.14
CA ASP A 47 5.59 -3.32 -19.28
C ASP A 47 5.56 -1.81 -19.54
N ARG A 48 5.73 -0.98 -18.49
CA ARG A 48 5.50 0.48 -18.55
C ARG A 48 6.68 1.33 -18.03
N GLY A 49 7.75 0.71 -17.56
CA GLY A 49 8.89 1.38 -16.94
C GLY A 49 8.66 1.75 -15.47
N SER A 50 9.74 2.08 -14.75
CA SER A 50 9.70 2.38 -13.31
C SER A 50 8.86 3.62 -12.95
N ALA A 51 8.78 4.60 -13.86
CA ALA A 51 7.97 5.81 -13.69
C ALA A 51 6.46 5.53 -13.69
N ALA A 52 6.01 4.35 -14.11
CA ALA A 52 4.59 3.95 -14.01
C ALA A 52 4.19 3.52 -12.58
N PHE A 53 5.16 3.23 -11.71
CA PHE A 53 4.92 2.89 -10.32
C PHE A 53 5.01 4.14 -9.44
N GLY A 54 4.09 4.25 -8.48
CA GLY A 54 4.09 5.29 -7.45
C GLY A 54 3.80 4.71 -6.07
N LEU A 55 4.35 5.33 -5.04
CA LEU A 55 4.16 4.94 -3.64
C LEU A 55 3.62 6.11 -2.83
N PHE A 56 2.61 5.84 -2.00
CA PHE A 56 2.03 6.83 -1.11
C PHE A 56 2.32 6.45 0.35
N SER A 57 3.13 7.24 1.05
CA SER A 57 3.47 7.02 2.44
C SER A 57 2.51 7.75 3.39
N CYS A 58 2.66 7.50 4.70
CA CYS A 58 1.71 7.99 5.70
C CYS A 58 2.40 8.92 6.71
N SER A 59 1.86 10.14 6.87
CA SER A 59 2.32 11.11 7.88
C SER A 59 2.09 10.64 9.32
N LYS A 60 1.23 9.64 9.53
CA LYS A 60 0.97 9.03 10.84
C LYS A 60 1.85 7.81 11.13
N SER A 61 2.67 7.38 10.17
CA SER A 61 3.71 6.36 10.40
C SER A 61 4.98 7.00 10.98
N THR A 62 5.90 6.19 11.47
CA THR A 62 7.17 6.71 12.00
C THR A 62 8.08 7.22 10.88
N ASN A 63 9.07 8.04 11.24
CA ASN A 63 10.04 8.58 10.29
C ASN A 63 10.87 7.47 9.63
N GLU A 64 11.17 6.39 10.35
CA GLU A 64 11.90 5.22 9.84
C GLU A 64 11.08 4.50 8.77
N MET A 65 9.76 4.37 8.95
CA MET A 65 8.89 3.79 7.94
C MET A 65 8.83 4.65 6.67
N ASN A 66 8.79 5.97 6.83
CA ASN A 66 8.85 6.89 5.69
C ASN A 66 10.23 6.85 4.99
N TYR A 67 11.32 6.68 5.77
CA TYR A 67 12.65 6.45 5.21
C TYR A 67 12.72 5.13 4.41
N ALA A 68 12.19 4.04 4.95
CA ALA A 68 12.16 2.75 4.26
C ALA A 68 11.35 2.81 2.96
N ALA A 69 10.19 3.45 2.98
CA ALA A 69 9.34 3.65 1.81
C ALA A 69 10.05 4.43 0.70
N GLN A 70 10.71 5.55 1.03
CA GLN A 70 11.44 6.33 0.04
C GLN A 70 12.69 5.63 -0.48
N LYS A 71 13.36 4.82 0.37
CA LYS A 71 14.53 4.05 -0.05
C LYS A 71 14.08 2.97 -1.02
N PHE A 72 13.03 2.22 -0.69
CA PHE A 72 12.48 1.18 -1.55
C PHE A 72 12.16 1.69 -2.96
N ILE A 73 11.38 2.78 -3.09
CA ILE A 73 11.01 3.26 -4.42
C ILE A 73 12.19 3.81 -5.21
N ARG A 74 13.14 4.51 -4.56
CA ARG A 74 14.30 5.08 -5.27
C ARG A 74 15.35 4.05 -5.64
N THR A 75 15.59 3.05 -4.78
CA THR A 75 16.69 2.09 -4.99
C THR A 75 16.24 0.76 -5.57
N VAL A 76 15.07 0.26 -5.18
CA VAL A 76 14.56 -1.04 -5.65
C VAL A 76 13.72 -0.88 -6.90
N ILE A 77 12.80 0.10 -6.91
CA ILE A 77 11.93 0.34 -8.06
C ILE A 77 12.63 1.20 -9.13
N GLY A 78 13.51 2.11 -8.72
CA GLY A 78 14.20 3.04 -9.64
C GLY A 78 13.31 4.19 -10.10
N SER A 79 12.46 4.71 -9.21
CA SER A 79 11.55 5.83 -9.47
C SER A 79 11.60 6.84 -8.32
N ASN A 80 11.27 8.09 -8.63
CA ASN A 80 11.12 9.16 -7.63
C ASN A 80 9.64 9.47 -7.31
N ASN A 81 8.69 8.68 -7.83
CA ASN A 81 7.26 8.90 -7.67
C ASN A 81 6.75 8.49 -6.29
N ILE A 82 7.13 9.26 -5.27
CA ILE A 82 6.68 9.07 -3.89
C ILE A 82 6.09 10.35 -3.33
N ASP A 83 4.97 10.22 -2.64
CA ASP A 83 4.32 11.32 -1.95
C ASP A 83 3.69 10.83 -0.62
N SER A 84 3.16 11.74 0.20
CA SER A 84 2.56 11.41 1.49
C SER A 84 1.33 12.26 1.79
N CYS A 85 0.51 11.85 2.78
CA CYS A 85 -0.65 12.60 3.25
C CYS A 85 -0.35 13.96 3.91
N ASN A 86 0.85 14.53 3.76
CA ASN A 86 1.18 15.81 4.36
C ASN A 86 0.38 16.92 3.67
N ARG A 87 -0.70 17.34 4.32
CA ARG A 87 -1.39 18.60 3.99
C ARG A 87 -0.50 19.73 4.49
N THR A 88 0.17 20.44 3.58
CA THR A 88 0.58 21.83 3.85
C THR A 88 -0.66 22.70 3.99
#